data_AF-A0A329CR09-F1
#
_entry.id   AF-A0A329CR09-F1
#
_cell.length_a   1.000
_cell.length_b   1.000
_cell.length_c   1.000
_cell.angle_alpha   90.00
_cell.angle_beta   90.00
_cell.angle_gamma   90.00
#
_symmetry.space_group_name_H-M   'P 1'
#
loop_
_entity.id
_entity.type
_entity.pdbx_description
1 polymer ?
#
loop_
_entity_poly.entity_id
_entity_poly.type
_entity_poly.pdbx_seq_one_letter_code
_entity_poly.pdbx_strand_id
1 'polypeptide(L)'
;MHTSEREELRTRLPLYTYFCDFYGLLVEIKHGLAALPAGHAVPAALTAAAVHTRLVECLREQYRTVQRDCTPDLLRIYRDAEYAMAALADEQLLLEVSWAGSGEWLNLMLESALFDTRNAGVRFYRLIDSLLAVALPSQAHAELGLVLLGALEVGFRGALRGDHEAAALSARRDELVKFVTDVRGDDPTAHAFEQAYEHTIGPQDPEPASCRLAPLSPWFNAARLALVAYLLVSAAIWFIVMHPFRQLVADDPTAQRVRAEQQIGKAAVADGEAGSGPTETSGAISAAPGSANAGANASVNVTANVTSNVAENVAVNAAANGSAAANESAAANGSTTASASKAAAAPQATRGPTTGAAASKPTPRGEVL
;
A
#
# COMPACT_ATOMS: atom_id res chain seq x y z
N MET A 1 -24.38 -2.43 38.62
CA MET A 1 -23.24 -1.86 37.86
C MET A 1 -22.30 -2.92 37.26
N HIS A 2 -22.48 -4.23 37.51
CA HIS A 2 -21.60 -5.30 36.97
C HIS A 2 -22.09 -6.01 35.69
N THR A 3 -23.29 -5.70 35.20
CA THR A 3 -23.86 -6.36 34.01
C THR A 3 -23.49 -5.68 32.71
N SER A 4 -23.51 -4.33 32.64
CA SER A 4 -23.14 -3.59 31.42
C SER A 4 -21.66 -3.75 31.02
N GLU A 5 -20.70 -3.69 31.95
CA GLU A 5 -19.28 -3.95 31.60
C GLU A 5 -19.06 -5.37 31.09
N ARG A 6 -19.78 -6.36 31.66
CA ARG A 6 -19.72 -7.76 31.18
C ARG A 6 -20.46 -7.99 29.86
N GLU A 7 -21.23 -7.02 29.41
CA GLU A 7 -21.99 -7.04 28.16
C GLU A 7 -21.20 -6.29 27.05
N GLU A 8 -20.51 -5.21 27.43
CA GLU A 8 -19.49 -4.54 26.60
C GLU A 8 -18.24 -5.42 26.37
N LEU A 9 -17.76 -6.13 27.39
CA LEU A 9 -16.68 -7.11 27.24
C LEU A 9 -17.11 -8.34 26.42
N ARG A 10 -18.41 -8.66 26.41
CA ARG A 10 -18.96 -9.75 25.57
C ARG A 10 -19.04 -9.39 24.09
N THR A 11 -18.96 -8.11 23.75
CA THR A 11 -19.08 -7.60 22.37
C THR A 11 -17.74 -7.17 21.77
N ARG A 12 -16.69 -7.04 22.57
CA ARG A 12 -15.34 -6.69 22.11
C ARG A 12 -14.38 -7.84 22.39
N LEU A 13 -14.20 -8.69 21.39
CA LEU A 13 -13.17 -9.72 21.41
C LEU A 13 -11.83 -9.02 21.21
N PRO A 14 -10.91 -8.93 22.20
CA PRO A 14 -9.67 -8.17 22.07
C PRO A 14 -8.64 -8.99 21.27
N LEU A 15 -8.99 -9.37 20.05
CA LEU A 15 -8.18 -10.26 19.21
C LEU A 15 -6.82 -9.65 18.93
N TYR A 16 -6.77 -8.34 18.71
CA TYR A 16 -5.50 -7.68 18.48
C TYR A 16 -4.56 -7.72 19.70
N THR A 17 -5.11 -7.69 20.92
CA THR A 17 -4.32 -7.87 22.14
C THR A 17 -3.76 -9.29 22.23
N TYR A 18 -4.58 -10.31 21.99
CA TYR A 18 -4.12 -11.70 21.96
C TYR A 18 -3.04 -11.95 20.91
N PHE A 19 -3.18 -11.30 19.75
CA PHE A 19 -2.14 -11.28 18.72
C PHE A 19 -0.85 -10.63 19.22
N CYS A 20 -0.93 -9.46 19.86
CA CYS A 20 0.25 -8.79 20.43
C CYS A 20 0.97 -9.66 21.46
N ASP A 21 0.22 -10.31 22.36
CA ASP A 21 0.79 -11.20 23.39
C ASP A 21 1.50 -12.40 22.75
N PHE A 22 0.84 -13.05 21.78
CA PHE A 22 1.42 -14.17 21.04
C PHE A 22 2.66 -13.73 20.24
N TYR A 23 2.58 -12.60 19.54
CA TYR A 23 3.69 -12.07 18.77
C TYR A 23 4.85 -11.66 19.68
N GLY A 24 4.59 -11.12 20.87
CA GLY A 24 5.60 -10.84 21.88
C GLY A 24 6.37 -12.10 22.28
N LEU A 25 5.67 -13.21 22.51
CA LEU A 25 6.29 -14.52 22.78
C LEU A 25 7.13 -15.01 21.57
N LEU A 26 6.61 -14.87 20.36
CA LEU A 26 7.35 -15.22 19.14
C LEU A 26 8.64 -14.39 19.01
N VAL A 27 8.57 -13.08 19.27
CA VAL A 27 9.71 -12.18 19.24
C VAL A 27 10.74 -12.55 20.31
N GLU A 28 10.31 -12.88 21.54
CA GLU A 28 11.21 -13.38 22.60
C GLU A 28 11.97 -14.62 22.13
N ILE A 29 11.27 -15.58 21.54
CA ILE A 29 11.86 -16.81 20.99
C ILE A 29 12.85 -16.48 19.87
N LYS A 30 12.47 -15.61 18.92
CA LYS A 30 13.34 -15.19 17.82
C LYS A 30 14.63 -14.56 18.33
N HIS A 31 14.55 -13.67 19.33
CA HIS A 31 15.73 -13.08 19.95
C HIS A 31 16.59 -14.13 20.65
N GLY A 32 15.97 -15.07 21.38
CA GLY A 32 16.67 -16.18 22.01
C GLY A 32 17.42 -17.07 21.00
N LEU A 33 16.80 -17.35 19.85
CA LEU A 33 17.42 -18.11 18.76
C LEU A 33 18.56 -17.34 18.09
N ALA A 34 18.39 -16.04 17.84
CA ALA A 34 19.41 -15.19 17.23
C ALA A 34 20.64 -14.97 18.12
N ALA A 35 20.47 -15.02 19.44
CA ALA A 35 21.56 -14.87 20.40
C ALA A 35 22.45 -16.12 20.54
N LEU A 36 22.08 -17.25 19.91
CA LEU A 36 22.85 -18.48 20.01
C LEU A 36 24.15 -18.41 19.21
N PRO A 37 25.32 -18.57 19.86
CA PRO A 37 26.59 -18.62 19.15
C PRO A 37 26.67 -19.88 18.27
N ALA A 38 27.15 -19.70 17.04
CA ALA A 38 27.30 -20.79 16.08
C ALA A 38 28.12 -21.95 16.69
N GLY A 39 27.60 -23.17 16.58
CA GLY A 39 28.27 -24.41 17.03
C GLY A 39 28.08 -24.79 18.50
N HIS A 40 27.31 -24.04 19.29
CA HIS A 40 26.96 -24.44 20.66
C HIS A 40 25.68 -25.29 20.69
N ALA A 41 25.58 -26.16 21.70
CA ALA A 41 24.36 -26.93 21.94
C ALA A 41 23.17 -25.98 22.15
N VAL A 42 22.07 -26.23 21.43
CA VAL A 42 20.84 -25.46 21.59
C VAL A 42 20.31 -25.68 23.01
N PRO A 43 20.04 -24.62 23.79
CA PRO A 43 19.42 -24.75 25.09
C PRO A 43 18.12 -25.54 25.00
N ALA A 44 17.82 -26.38 26.00
CA ALA A 44 16.63 -27.23 25.99
C ALA A 44 15.33 -26.44 25.71
N ALA A 45 15.24 -25.21 26.22
CA ALA A 45 14.11 -24.30 26.04
C ALA A 45 13.94 -23.74 24.61
N LEU A 46 14.96 -23.85 23.76
CA LEU A 46 14.99 -23.36 22.38
C LEU A 46 15.08 -24.50 21.35
N THR A 47 14.89 -25.75 21.79
CA THR A 47 14.69 -26.89 20.88
C THR A 47 13.37 -26.74 20.13
N ALA A 48 13.25 -27.32 18.94
CA ALA A 48 12.03 -27.18 18.14
C ALA A 48 10.79 -27.70 18.87
N ALA A 49 10.90 -28.84 19.55
CA ALA A 49 9.84 -29.38 20.39
C ALA A 49 9.44 -28.43 21.55
N ALA A 50 10.40 -27.79 22.22
CA ALA A 50 10.11 -26.85 23.30
C ALA A 50 9.45 -25.56 22.78
N VAL A 51 9.95 -25.00 21.67
CA VAL A 51 9.38 -23.83 21.01
C VAL A 51 7.95 -24.12 20.57
N HIS A 52 7.73 -25.27 19.92
CA HIS A 52 6.40 -25.73 19.51
C HIS A 52 5.45 -25.81 20.70
N THR A 53 5.87 -26.49 21.77
CA THR A 53 5.04 -26.67 22.97
C THR A 53 4.64 -25.32 23.57
N ARG A 54 5.59 -24.39 23.73
CA ARG A 54 5.33 -23.05 24.27
C ARG A 54 4.32 -22.27 23.43
N LEU A 55 4.49 -22.24 22.10
CA LEU A 55 3.58 -21.52 21.20
C LEU A 55 2.19 -22.14 21.17
N VAL A 56 2.10 -23.48 21.13
CA VAL A 56 0.82 -24.20 21.19
C VAL A 56 0.11 -23.98 22.53
N GLU A 57 0.83 -24.01 23.65
CA GLU A 57 0.26 -23.75 24.97
C GLU A 57 -0.28 -22.32 25.07
N CYS A 58 0.44 -21.33 24.54
CA CYS A 58 -0.03 -19.95 24.46
C CYS A 58 -1.36 -19.84 23.70
N LEU A 59 -1.44 -20.40 22.48
CA LEU A 59 -2.67 -20.36 21.68
C LEU A 59 -3.82 -21.15 22.31
N ARG A 60 -3.53 -22.30 22.94
CA ARG A 60 -4.54 -23.09 23.67
C ARG A 60 -5.09 -22.34 24.88
N GLU A 61 -4.25 -21.61 25.59
CA GLU A 61 -4.70 -20.84 26.76
C GLU A 61 -5.59 -19.66 26.36
N GLN A 62 -5.22 -18.95 25.28
CA GLN A 62 -6.08 -17.94 24.68
C GLN A 62 -7.41 -18.56 24.21
N TYR A 63 -7.38 -19.72 23.54
CA TYR A 63 -8.60 -20.41 23.09
C TYR A 63 -9.51 -20.81 24.25
N ARG A 64 -8.97 -21.35 25.35
CA ARG A 64 -9.77 -21.70 26.55
C ARG A 64 -10.44 -20.48 27.16
N THR A 65 -9.71 -19.37 27.22
CA THR A 65 -10.24 -18.09 27.74
C THR A 65 -11.42 -17.62 26.89
N VAL A 66 -11.25 -17.59 25.57
CA VAL A 66 -12.31 -17.18 24.63
C VAL A 66 -13.49 -18.15 24.66
N GLN A 67 -13.25 -19.47 24.68
CA GLN A 67 -14.29 -20.48 24.71
C GLN A 67 -15.20 -20.37 25.94
N ARG A 68 -14.65 -19.99 27.09
CA ARG A 68 -15.43 -19.84 28.33
C ARG A 68 -16.39 -18.64 28.26
N ASP A 69 -15.95 -17.56 27.64
CA ASP A 69 -16.56 -16.24 27.81
C ASP A 69 -17.34 -15.75 26.57
N CYS A 70 -17.20 -16.42 25.41
CA CYS A 70 -17.70 -15.93 24.12
C CYS A 70 -18.77 -16.81 23.45
N THR A 71 -19.50 -16.22 22.51
CA THR A 71 -20.50 -16.92 21.68
C THR A 71 -19.85 -17.80 20.61
N PRO A 72 -20.57 -18.79 20.04
CA PRO A 72 -20.04 -19.64 18.96
C PRO A 72 -19.56 -18.86 17.74
N ASP A 73 -20.23 -17.76 17.37
CA ASP A 73 -19.84 -16.93 16.23
C ASP A 73 -18.52 -16.20 16.49
N LEU A 74 -18.36 -15.62 17.68
CA LEU A 74 -17.10 -14.98 18.10
C LEU A 74 -15.95 -16.00 18.19
N LEU A 75 -16.25 -17.23 18.61
CA LEU A 75 -15.28 -18.31 18.64
C LEU A 75 -14.78 -18.69 17.23
N ARG A 76 -15.64 -18.60 16.20
CA ARG A 76 -15.21 -18.81 14.81
C ARG A 76 -14.26 -17.72 14.35
N ILE A 77 -14.56 -16.46 14.64
CA ILE A 77 -13.68 -15.32 14.33
C ILE A 77 -12.34 -15.47 15.06
N TYR A 78 -12.36 -15.91 16.32
CA TYR A 78 -11.12 -16.23 17.04
C TYR A 78 -10.34 -17.35 16.36
N ARG A 79 -10.99 -18.42 15.90
CA ARG A 79 -10.31 -19.53 15.23
C ARG A 79 -9.63 -19.10 13.93
N ASP A 80 -10.22 -18.12 13.23
CA ASP A 80 -9.61 -17.50 12.06
C ASP A 80 -8.38 -16.65 12.44
N ALA A 81 -8.46 -15.89 13.55
CA ALA A 81 -7.30 -15.16 14.08
C ALA A 81 -6.18 -16.11 14.56
N GLU A 82 -6.53 -17.21 15.24
CA GLU A 82 -5.60 -18.24 15.68
C GLU A 82 -4.89 -18.90 14.49
N TYR A 83 -5.61 -19.11 13.39
CA TYR A 83 -5.02 -19.60 12.14
C TYR A 83 -3.98 -18.61 11.59
N ALA A 84 -4.32 -17.32 11.55
CA ALA A 84 -3.40 -16.26 11.10
C ALA A 84 -2.14 -16.19 11.98
N MET A 85 -2.28 -16.32 13.30
CA MET A 85 -1.16 -16.37 14.25
C MET A 85 -0.24 -17.57 14.00
N ALA A 86 -0.82 -18.75 13.84
CA ALA A 86 -0.07 -19.98 13.55
C ALA A 86 0.69 -19.88 12.22
N ALA A 87 0.00 -19.41 11.16
CA ALA A 87 0.58 -19.22 9.83
C ALA A 87 1.76 -18.22 9.86
N LEU A 88 1.60 -17.10 10.58
CA LEU A 88 2.67 -16.11 10.75
C LEU A 88 3.89 -16.72 11.43
N ALA A 89 3.70 -17.40 12.56
CA ALA A 89 4.81 -17.97 13.32
C ALA A 89 5.55 -19.05 12.52
N ASP A 90 4.82 -19.92 11.82
CA ASP A 90 5.42 -20.95 10.96
C ASP A 90 6.27 -20.34 9.84
N GLU A 91 5.77 -19.30 9.16
CA GLU A 91 6.54 -18.62 8.11
C GLU A 91 7.81 -17.97 8.67
N GLN A 92 7.71 -17.28 9.81
CA GLN A 92 8.85 -16.60 10.44
C GLN A 92 9.93 -17.59 10.87
N LEU A 93 9.54 -18.71 11.48
CA LEU A 93 10.49 -19.72 11.96
C LEU A 93 11.09 -20.58 10.85
N LEU A 94 10.41 -20.71 9.71
CA LEU A 94 10.92 -21.47 8.54
C LEU A 94 11.75 -20.61 7.59
N LEU A 95 11.34 -19.37 7.33
CA LEU A 95 11.88 -18.58 6.22
C LEU A 95 12.72 -17.38 6.67
N GLU A 96 12.43 -16.79 7.82
CA GLU A 96 13.07 -15.53 8.24
C GLU A 96 14.19 -15.76 9.27
N VAL A 97 14.11 -16.82 10.08
CA VAL A 97 15.11 -17.14 11.10
C VAL A 97 15.97 -18.30 10.65
N SER A 98 17.29 -18.10 10.60
CA SER A 98 18.26 -19.19 10.43
C SER A 98 18.60 -19.81 11.79
N TRP A 99 18.07 -21.00 12.07
CA TRP A 99 18.33 -21.72 13.33
C TRP A 99 18.37 -23.24 13.14
N ALA A 100 19.01 -23.94 14.07
CA ALA A 100 19.27 -25.38 13.97
C ALA A 100 18.00 -26.25 13.94
N GLY A 101 16.92 -25.80 14.57
CA GLY A 101 15.64 -26.54 14.62
C GLY A 101 14.70 -26.31 13.44
N SER A 102 15.09 -25.47 12.46
CA SER A 102 14.25 -25.17 11.28
C SER A 102 13.84 -26.41 10.49
N GLY A 103 14.74 -27.40 10.35
CA GLY A 103 14.44 -28.66 9.66
C GLY A 103 13.46 -29.54 10.43
N GLU A 104 13.57 -29.58 11.77
CA GLU A 104 12.62 -30.31 12.62
C GLU A 104 11.25 -29.61 12.66
N TRP A 105 11.24 -28.27 12.55
CA TRP A 105 10.04 -27.45 12.54
C TRP A 105 9.02 -27.84 11.47
N LEU A 106 9.47 -28.34 10.31
CA LEU A 106 8.58 -28.83 9.25
C LEU A 106 7.61 -29.94 9.72
N ASN A 107 7.99 -30.71 10.75
CA ASN A 107 7.13 -31.74 11.35
C ASN A 107 6.34 -31.24 12.57
N LEU A 108 6.68 -30.04 13.07
CA LEU A 108 6.13 -29.42 14.26
C LEU A 108 5.45 -28.07 13.96
N MET A 109 5.01 -27.86 12.71
CA MET A 109 4.34 -26.62 12.31
C MET A 109 3.05 -26.45 13.11
N LEU A 110 2.82 -25.23 13.60
CA LEU A 110 1.62 -24.89 14.38
C LEU A 110 0.35 -25.08 13.55
N GLU A 111 0.40 -24.72 12.26
CA GLU A 111 -0.70 -24.93 11.32
C GLU A 111 -1.15 -26.40 11.31
N SER A 112 -0.18 -27.32 11.15
CA SER A 112 -0.46 -28.75 11.07
C SER A 112 -0.98 -29.29 12.40
N ALA A 113 -0.46 -28.82 13.53
CA ALA A 113 -0.84 -29.31 14.84
C ALA A 113 -2.23 -28.81 15.31
N LEU A 114 -2.63 -27.60 14.89
CA LEU A 114 -3.87 -26.97 15.36
C LEU A 114 -5.03 -27.07 14.36
N PHE A 115 -4.72 -27.17 13.05
CA PHE A 115 -5.70 -27.08 11.97
C PHE A 115 -5.63 -28.22 10.96
N ASP A 116 -4.64 -29.12 11.07
CA ASP A 116 -4.43 -30.24 10.14
C ASP A 116 -4.30 -29.77 8.67
N THR A 117 -3.68 -28.60 8.46
CA THR A 117 -3.41 -28.04 7.13
C THR A 117 -1.94 -27.68 6.96
N ARG A 118 -1.52 -27.53 5.69
CA ARG A 118 -0.16 -27.11 5.29
C ARG A 118 -0.18 -26.10 4.14
N ASN A 119 -1.22 -25.27 4.09
CA ASN A 119 -1.48 -24.34 2.98
C ASN A 119 -1.70 -22.90 3.46
N ALA A 120 -1.09 -22.53 4.60
CA ALA A 120 -1.05 -21.18 5.17
C ALA A 120 -0.87 -20.08 4.13
N GLY A 121 0.10 -20.24 3.22
CA GLY A 121 0.42 -19.22 2.24
C GLY A 121 -0.77 -18.81 1.35
N VAL A 122 -1.69 -19.72 1.03
CA VAL A 122 -2.88 -19.42 0.20
C VAL A 122 -4.11 -19.21 1.06
N ARG A 123 -4.30 -20.04 2.09
CA ARG A 123 -5.50 -20.00 2.94
C ARG A 123 -5.58 -18.70 3.75
N PHE A 124 -4.45 -18.10 4.12
CA PHE A 124 -4.43 -16.78 4.76
C PHE A 124 -5.11 -15.69 3.90
N TYR A 125 -4.81 -15.65 2.59
CA TYR A 125 -5.45 -14.67 1.70
C TYR A 125 -6.91 -14.99 1.43
N ARG A 126 -7.30 -16.28 1.38
CA ARG A 126 -8.71 -16.66 1.35
C ARG A 126 -9.47 -16.22 2.58
N LEU A 127 -8.80 -16.21 3.74
CA LEU A 127 -9.38 -15.68 4.97
C LEU A 127 -9.62 -14.17 4.85
N ILE A 128 -8.65 -13.41 4.30
CA ILE A 128 -8.84 -11.99 3.96
C ILE A 128 -10.04 -11.81 3.02
N ASP A 129 -10.10 -12.57 1.92
CA ASP A 129 -11.21 -12.48 0.96
C ASP A 129 -12.57 -12.77 1.63
N SER A 130 -12.61 -13.78 2.51
CA SER A 130 -13.83 -14.13 3.24
C SER A 130 -14.27 -13.05 4.23
N LEU A 131 -13.32 -12.36 4.87
CA LEU A 131 -13.58 -11.24 5.77
C LEU A 131 -14.16 -10.04 5.01
N LEU A 132 -13.54 -9.70 3.88
CA LEU A 132 -13.97 -8.58 3.03
C LEU A 132 -15.34 -8.83 2.37
N ALA A 133 -15.73 -10.10 2.19
CA ALA A 133 -17.02 -10.48 1.61
C ALA A 133 -18.20 -10.43 2.60
N VAL A 134 -17.95 -10.16 3.89
CA VAL A 134 -19.02 -10.08 4.91
C VAL A 134 -19.91 -8.86 4.65
N ALA A 135 -21.20 -9.09 4.40
CA ALA A 135 -22.15 -8.02 4.06
C ALA A 135 -22.46 -7.05 5.22
N LEU A 136 -22.50 -7.56 6.45
CA LEU A 136 -22.77 -6.80 7.68
C LEU A 136 -21.66 -7.10 8.71
N PRO A 137 -20.49 -6.49 8.56
CA PRO A 137 -19.37 -6.72 9.46
C PRO A 137 -19.66 -6.14 10.86
N SER A 138 -19.25 -6.87 11.89
CA SER A 138 -19.31 -6.44 13.29
C SER A 138 -17.93 -5.99 13.79
N GLN A 139 -17.86 -5.40 14.98
CA GLN A 139 -16.58 -4.99 15.60
C GLN A 139 -15.57 -6.15 15.73
N ALA A 140 -16.04 -7.38 15.94
CA ALA A 140 -15.15 -8.55 15.97
C ALA A 140 -14.50 -8.84 14.60
N HIS A 141 -15.17 -8.50 13.50
CA HIS A 141 -14.59 -8.61 12.15
C HIS A 141 -13.50 -7.54 11.94
N ALA A 142 -13.69 -6.32 12.47
CA ALA A 142 -12.64 -5.31 12.45
C ALA A 142 -11.41 -5.75 13.26
N GLU A 143 -11.61 -6.36 14.42
CA GLU A 143 -10.54 -6.94 15.24
C GLU A 143 -9.80 -8.07 14.51
N LEU A 144 -10.50 -8.96 13.80
CA LEU A 144 -9.86 -9.94 12.92
C LEU A 144 -9.07 -9.27 11.79
N GLY A 145 -9.62 -8.20 11.19
CA GLY A 145 -8.94 -7.39 10.19
C GLY A 145 -7.64 -6.79 10.71
N LEU A 146 -7.62 -6.30 11.96
CA LEU A 146 -6.41 -5.82 12.63
C LEU A 146 -5.37 -6.92 12.84
N VAL A 147 -5.79 -8.14 13.21
CA VAL A 147 -4.88 -9.28 13.34
C VAL A 147 -4.25 -9.64 11.98
N LEU A 148 -5.06 -9.72 10.93
CA LEU A 148 -4.58 -10.02 9.57
C LEU A 148 -3.65 -8.92 9.06
N LEU A 149 -4.02 -7.66 9.24
CA LEU A 149 -3.16 -6.52 8.90
C LEU A 149 -1.87 -6.55 9.70
N GLY A 150 -1.94 -6.79 11.02
CA GLY A 150 -0.77 -6.93 11.89
C GLY A 150 0.18 -8.02 11.42
N ALA A 151 -0.34 -9.18 11.00
CA ALA A 151 0.48 -10.25 10.43
C ALA A 151 1.17 -9.82 9.12
N LEU A 152 0.48 -9.08 8.25
CA LEU A 152 1.08 -8.53 7.02
C LEU A 152 2.15 -7.48 7.30
N GLU A 153 1.96 -6.63 8.32
CA GLU A 153 2.91 -5.58 8.71
C GLU A 153 4.16 -6.16 9.39
N VAL A 154 4.00 -7.22 10.18
CA VAL A 154 5.12 -7.99 10.75
C VAL A 154 5.96 -8.66 9.65
N GLY A 155 5.38 -8.87 8.46
CA GLY A 155 6.08 -9.34 7.28
C GLY A 155 5.66 -10.72 6.79
N PHE A 156 4.46 -11.19 7.14
CA PHE A 156 3.87 -12.36 6.48
C PHE A 156 3.66 -12.08 4.99
N ARG A 157 4.13 -13.00 4.14
CA ARG A 157 4.01 -12.90 2.67
C ARG A 157 3.22 -14.05 2.07
N GLY A 158 3.33 -15.27 2.61
CA GLY A 158 2.62 -16.44 2.11
C GLY A 158 2.82 -16.66 0.60
N ALA A 159 1.70 -16.81 -0.13
CA ALA A 159 1.69 -16.99 -1.58
C ALA A 159 2.15 -15.76 -2.38
N LEU A 160 2.10 -14.55 -1.80
CA LEU A 160 2.49 -13.30 -2.45
C LEU A 160 3.98 -12.98 -2.21
N ARG A 161 4.85 -13.98 -2.39
CA ARG A 161 6.30 -13.83 -2.18
C ARG A 161 7.00 -13.51 -3.50
N GLY A 162 7.66 -12.35 -3.55
CA GLY A 162 8.50 -11.92 -4.66
C GLY A 162 8.28 -10.44 -5.00
N ASP A 163 9.22 -9.84 -5.74
CA ASP A 163 9.16 -8.40 -6.05
C ASP A 163 7.96 -8.02 -6.92
N HIS A 164 7.51 -8.94 -7.78
CA HIS A 164 6.35 -8.76 -8.64
C HIS A 164 5.03 -8.78 -7.85
N GLU A 165 5.02 -9.41 -6.68
CA GLU A 165 3.84 -9.56 -5.82
C GLU A 165 3.77 -8.48 -4.73
N ALA A 166 4.79 -7.61 -4.62
CA ALA A 166 4.82 -6.53 -3.64
C ALA A 166 3.65 -5.54 -3.82
N ALA A 167 3.27 -5.26 -5.07
CA ALA A 167 2.12 -4.43 -5.37
C ALA A 167 0.80 -5.08 -4.92
N ALA A 168 0.66 -6.40 -5.12
CA ALA A 168 -0.51 -7.15 -4.67
C ALA A 168 -0.59 -7.18 -3.13
N LEU A 169 0.55 -7.35 -2.44
CA LEU A 169 0.64 -7.28 -0.99
C LEU A 169 0.21 -5.91 -0.45
N SER A 170 0.68 -4.83 -1.08
CA SER A 170 0.27 -3.46 -0.72
C SER A 170 -1.24 -3.26 -0.90
N ALA A 171 -1.80 -3.70 -2.03
CA ALA A 171 -3.23 -3.59 -2.28
C ALA A 171 -4.07 -4.31 -1.22
N ARG A 172 -3.63 -5.50 -0.76
CA ARG A 172 -4.31 -6.23 0.32
C ARG A 172 -4.26 -5.51 1.67
N ARG A 173 -3.15 -4.83 1.97
CA ARG A 173 -3.05 -3.98 3.17
C ARG A 173 -4.03 -2.81 3.09
N ASP A 174 -4.09 -2.13 1.94
CA ASP A 174 -5.00 -1.00 1.73
C ASP A 174 -6.49 -1.43 1.85
N GLU A 175 -6.85 -2.59 1.29
CA GLU A 175 -8.18 -3.18 1.43
C GLU A 175 -8.55 -3.46 2.89
N LEU A 176 -7.63 -4.04 3.67
CA LEU A 176 -7.84 -4.31 5.09
C LEU A 176 -7.93 -3.04 5.93
N VAL A 177 -7.05 -2.05 5.69
CA VAL A 177 -7.10 -0.75 6.37
C VAL A 177 -8.46 -0.10 6.15
N LYS A 178 -8.89 -0.01 4.89
CA LYS A 178 -10.20 0.55 4.54
C LYS A 178 -11.33 -0.19 5.25
N PHE A 179 -11.33 -1.53 5.19
CA PHE A 179 -12.34 -2.36 5.86
C PHE A 179 -12.38 -2.09 7.37
N VAL A 180 -11.23 -2.07 8.04
CA VAL A 180 -11.17 -1.84 9.49
C VAL A 180 -11.68 -0.44 9.85
N THR A 181 -11.27 0.60 9.11
CA THR A 181 -11.73 1.98 9.32
C THR A 181 -13.24 2.10 9.10
N ASP A 182 -13.76 1.53 8.01
CA ASP A 182 -15.19 1.56 7.67
C ASP A 182 -16.04 0.88 8.76
N VAL A 183 -15.57 -0.26 9.31
CA VAL A 183 -16.31 -1.03 10.33
C VAL A 183 -16.23 -0.40 11.72
N ARG A 184 -15.06 0.12 12.09
CA ARG A 184 -14.90 0.83 13.37
C ARG A 184 -15.65 2.16 13.39
N GLY A 185 -15.91 2.73 12.21
CA GLY A 185 -16.46 4.08 12.09
C GLY A 185 -15.48 5.11 12.62
N ASP A 186 -14.18 4.80 12.57
CA ASP A 186 -13.13 5.77 12.92
C ASP A 186 -13.26 6.92 11.92
N ASP A 187 -13.43 8.14 12.43
CA ASP A 187 -13.51 9.33 11.58
C ASP A 187 -12.19 9.44 10.80
N PRO A 188 -12.20 9.45 9.46
CA PRO A 188 -10.98 9.58 8.66
C PRO A 188 -10.22 10.89 8.93
N THR A 189 -10.86 11.85 9.60
CA THR A 189 -10.27 13.10 10.05
C THR A 189 -9.81 13.08 11.52
N ALA A 190 -10.20 12.05 12.29
CA ALA A 190 -9.72 11.90 13.66
C ALA A 190 -8.24 11.51 13.64
N HIS A 191 -7.44 12.29 14.35
CA HIS A 191 -6.02 12.02 14.51
C HIS A 191 -5.80 10.73 15.30
N ALA A 192 -5.04 9.79 14.73
CA ALA A 192 -4.71 8.50 15.37
C ALA A 192 -4.05 8.66 16.76
N PHE A 193 -3.34 9.76 16.97
CA PHE A 193 -2.82 10.19 18.26
C PHE A 193 -2.98 11.69 18.37
N GLU A 194 -4.02 12.17 19.06
CA GLU A 194 -4.28 13.61 19.22
C GLU A 194 -3.05 14.36 19.75
N GLN A 195 -2.34 13.75 20.70
CA GLN A 195 -1.08 14.23 21.30
C GLN A 195 0.08 14.41 20.30
N ALA A 196 0.12 13.61 19.23
CA ALA A 196 1.13 13.77 18.18
C ALA A 196 0.81 14.99 17.30
N TYR A 197 -0.46 15.36 17.21
CA TYR A 197 -0.94 16.50 16.43
C TYR A 197 -1.05 17.79 17.25
N GLU A 198 -1.10 17.71 18.59
CA GLU A 198 -0.99 18.85 19.53
C GLU A 198 0.30 19.67 19.34
N HIS A 199 1.33 19.09 18.72
CA HIS A 199 2.62 19.73 18.47
C HIS A 199 3.05 19.75 17.00
N THR A 200 2.20 19.30 16.08
CA THR A 200 2.40 19.61 14.66
C THR A 200 1.88 21.01 14.39
N ILE A 201 2.75 21.87 13.84
CA ILE A 201 2.36 23.16 13.27
C ILE A 201 1.46 22.84 12.05
N GLY A 202 0.17 22.70 12.30
CA GLY A 202 -0.83 22.34 11.31
C GLY A 202 -1.47 23.59 10.67
N PRO A 203 -2.00 23.48 9.44
CA PRO A 203 -2.64 24.60 8.73
C PRO A 203 -3.93 25.15 9.36
N GLN A 204 -4.40 24.57 10.48
CA GLN A 204 -5.72 24.84 11.06
C GLN A 204 -5.68 25.70 12.34
N ASP A 205 -4.50 26.02 12.87
CA ASP A 205 -4.41 27.00 13.95
C ASP A 205 -4.42 28.43 13.39
N PRO A 206 -5.18 29.37 13.99
CA PRO A 206 -5.01 30.79 13.73
C PRO A 206 -3.65 31.25 14.25
N GLU A 207 -2.63 31.07 13.41
CA GLU A 207 -1.33 31.75 13.38
C GLU A 207 -0.83 32.37 14.70
N PRO A 208 -0.04 31.65 15.52
CA PRO A 208 1.05 32.27 16.23
C PRO A 208 2.24 32.35 15.27
N ALA A 209 2.58 33.58 14.87
CA ALA A 209 3.61 33.99 13.90
C ALA A 209 5.07 33.54 14.19
N SER A 210 5.26 32.57 15.08
CA SER A 210 6.55 32.16 15.64
C SER A 210 7.15 30.87 15.05
N CYS A 211 6.45 30.16 14.17
CA CYS A 211 6.96 28.93 13.53
C CYS A 211 7.14 29.07 12.01
N ARG A 212 7.58 30.23 11.55
CA ARG A 212 7.96 30.43 10.14
C ARG A 212 9.48 30.32 10.05
N LEU A 213 9.98 29.38 9.24
CA LEU A 213 11.35 29.43 8.75
C LEU A 213 11.68 30.88 8.38
N ALA A 214 12.84 31.39 8.81
CA ALA A 214 13.24 32.78 8.65
C ALA A 214 12.79 33.30 7.27
N PRO A 215 11.86 34.26 7.22
CA PRO A 215 11.19 34.59 5.97
C PRO A 215 12.26 35.07 4.98
N LEU A 216 12.43 34.35 3.87
CA LEU A 216 13.35 34.69 2.77
C LEU A 216 12.81 35.87 1.91
N SER A 217 11.57 36.30 2.15
CA SER A 217 10.90 37.43 1.48
C SER A 217 11.66 38.78 1.49
N PRO A 218 12.26 39.25 2.60
CA PRO A 218 13.01 40.51 2.60
C PRO A 218 14.30 40.41 1.77
N TRP A 219 14.93 39.24 1.68
CA TRP A 219 16.11 39.04 0.85
C TRP A 219 15.79 39.11 -0.65
N PHE A 220 14.64 38.61 -1.08
CA PHE A 220 14.18 38.77 -2.46
C PHE A 220 13.89 40.24 -2.81
N ASN A 221 13.30 41.01 -1.89
CA ASN A 221 13.08 42.45 -2.11
C ASN A 221 14.41 43.23 -2.17
N ALA A 222 15.38 42.88 -1.32
CA ALA A 222 16.71 43.45 -1.37
C ALA A 222 17.43 43.14 -2.69
N ALA A 223 17.35 41.89 -3.17
CA ALA A 223 17.92 41.48 -4.46
C ALA A 223 17.27 42.23 -5.63
N ARG A 224 15.94 42.40 -5.60
CA ARG A 224 15.21 43.18 -6.62
C ARG A 224 15.64 44.65 -6.62
N LEU A 225 15.78 45.27 -5.45
CA LEU A 225 16.21 46.66 -5.34
C LEU A 225 17.64 46.85 -5.88
N ALA A 226 18.54 45.93 -5.53
CA ALA A 226 19.92 45.93 -6.03
C ALA A 226 19.97 45.81 -7.57
N LEU A 227 19.12 44.94 -8.15
CA LEU A 227 19.02 44.79 -9.61
C LEU A 227 18.52 46.07 -10.29
N VAL A 228 17.50 46.73 -9.74
CA VAL A 228 16.97 48.00 -10.27
C VAL A 228 18.02 49.10 -10.18
N ALA A 229 18.73 49.21 -9.05
CA ALA A 229 19.81 50.18 -8.88
C ALA A 229 20.93 49.94 -9.89
N TYR A 230 21.34 48.69 -10.11
CA TYR A 230 22.34 48.33 -11.10
C TYR A 230 21.92 48.73 -12.53
N LEU A 231 20.67 48.45 -12.92
CA LEU A 231 20.14 48.83 -14.23
C LEU A 231 20.11 50.35 -14.42
N LEU A 232 19.73 51.11 -13.39
CA LEU A 232 19.71 52.57 -13.45
C LEU A 232 21.12 53.17 -13.61
N VAL A 233 22.09 52.66 -12.85
CA VAL A 233 23.50 53.10 -12.98
C VAL A 233 24.05 52.75 -14.37
N SER A 234 23.77 51.54 -14.86
CA SER A 234 24.18 51.12 -16.19
C SER A 234 23.58 52.01 -17.30
N ALA A 235 22.28 52.32 -17.20
CA ALA A 235 21.61 53.22 -18.13
C ALA A 235 22.19 54.65 -18.07
N ALA A 236 22.45 55.18 -16.88
CA ALA A 236 23.05 56.51 -16.72
C ALA A 236 24.45 56.59 -17.34
N ILE A 237 25.29 55.57 -17.12
CA ILE A 237 26.61 55.47 -17.76
C ILE A 237 26.46 55.43 -19.29
N TRP A 238 25.53 54.63 -19.81
CA TRP A 238 25.26 54.57 -21.24
C TRP A 238 24.85 55.93 -21.81
N PHE A 239 23.98 56.68 -21.12
CA PHE A 239 23.58 58.03 -21.54
C PHE A 239 24.73 59.03 -21.53
N ILE A 240 25.60 59.00 -20.51
CA ILE A 240 26.78 59.88 -20.42
C ILE A 240 27.77 59.56 -21.55
N VAL A 241 28.01 58.28 -21.82
CA VAL A 241 28.93 57.81 -22.87
C VAL A 241 28.38 58.03 -24.28
N MET A 242 27.06 57.95 -24.47
CA MET A 242 26.42 58.11 -25.78
C MET A 242 26.16 59.57 -26.17
N HIS A 243 26.07 60.50 -25.20
CA HIS A 243 25.89 61.92 -25.46
C HIS A 243 26.95 62.57 -26.39
N PRO A 244 28.26 62.30 -26.26
CA PRO A 244 29.26 62.90 -27.15
C PRO A 244 29.15 62.45 -28.61
N PHE A 245 28.60 61.26 -28.88
CA PHE A 245 28.45 60.78 -30.27
C PHE A 245 27.37 61.54 -31.06
N ARG A 246 26.33 62.07 -30.40
CA ARG A 246 25.31 62.88 -31.09
C ARG A 246 25.82 64.25 -31.52
N GLN A 247 26.81 64.79 -30.81
CA GLN A 247 27.38 66.09 -31.14
C GLN A 247 28.30 66.01 -32.36
N LEU A 248 29.05 64.91 -32.54
CA LEU A 248 29.89 64.73 -33.74
C LEU A 248 29.10 64.43 -35.03
N VAL A 249 27.88 63.87 -34.93
CA VAL A 249 27.01 63.65 -36.11
C VAL A 249 26.23 64.90 -36.51
N ALA A 250 26.04 65.87 -35.59
CA ALA A 250 25.33 67.12 -35.88
C ALA A 250 26.17 68.13 -36.66
N ASP A 251 27.50 68.07 -36.55
CA ASP A 251 28.45 68.99 -37.20
C ASP A 251 28.95 68.51 -38.57
N ASP A 252 28.38 67.44 -39.14
CA ASP A 252 28.80 66.93 -40.45
C ASP A 252 28.35 67.87 -41.60
N PRO A 253 29.28 68.57 -42.29
CA PRO A 253 28.96 69.52 -43.36
C PRO A 253 28.35 68.85 -44.60
N THR A 254 28.42 67.52 -44.72
CA THR A 254 27.84 66.80 -45.86
C THR A 254 26.32 66.73 -45.82
N ALA A 255 25.71 66.72 -44.63
CA ALA A 255 24.25 66.72 -44.45
C ALA A 255 23.59 68.07 -44.84
N GLN A 256 24.32 69.18 -44.77
CA GLN A 256 23.83 70.49 -45.23
C GLN A 256 23.85 70.61 -46.76
N ARG A 257 24.82 69.99 -47.44
CA ARG A 257 24.91 70.01 -48.91
C ARG A 257 23.72 69.31 -49.57
N VAL A 258 23.29 68.17 -49.05
CA VAL A 258 22.13 67.42 -49.58
C VAL A 258 20.81 68.17 -49.37
N ARG A 259 20.66 68.93 -48.28
CA ARG A 259 19.47 69.79 -48.06
C ARG A 259 19.42 71.01 -48.99
N ALA A 260 20.57 71.58 -49.34
CA ALA A 260 20.66 72.68 -50.29
C ALA A 260 20.30 72.22 -51.72
N GLU A 261 20.75 71.03 -52.13
CA GLU A 261 20.42 70.46 -53.45
C GLU A 261 18.93 70.09 -53.57
N GLN A 262 18.29 69.61 -52.50
CA GLN A 262 16.85 69.29 -52.49
C GLN A 262 15.93 70.52 -52.54
N GLN A 263 16.36 71.68 -52.06
CA GLN A 263 15.57 72.93 -52.19
C GLN A 263 15.58 73.49 -53.62
N ILE A 264 16.66 73.30 -54.37
CA ILE A 264 16.75 73.70 -55.78
C ILE A 264 15.84 72.82 -56.66
N GLY A 265 15.75 71.51 -56.37
CA GLY A 265 14.85 70.60 -57.07
C GLY A 265 13.35 70.82 -56.80
N LYS A 266 12.98 71.37 -55.64
CA LYS A 266 11.57 71.58 -55.25
C LYS A 266 10.94 72.83 -55.86
N ALA A 267 11.73 73.81 -56.31
CA ALA A 267 11.23 75.00 -57.02
C ALA A 267 10.89 74.71 -58.49
N ALA A 268 11.52 73.71 -59.11
CA ALA A 268 11.29 73.34 -60.52
C ALA A 268 10.03 72.50 -60.76
N VAL A 269 9.33 72.06 -59.69
CA VAL A 269 8.18 71.13 -59.77
C VAL A 269 6.85 71.83 -59.40
N ALA A 270 6.85 73.14 -59.17
CA ALA A 270 5.65 73.90 -58.77
C ALA A 270 4.84 74.49 -59.95
N ASP A 271 5.33 74.44 -61.19
CA ASP A 271 4.61 74.91 -62.38
C ASP A 271 4.24 73.74 -63.30
N GLY A 272 3.02 73.20 -63.17
CA GLY A 272 2.52 72.14 -64.03
C GLY A 272 1.19 71.53 -63.57
N GLU A 273 0.09 72.09 -64.10
CA GLU A 273 -1.32 71.67 -64.12
C GLU A 273 -1.63 70.20 -63.74
N ALA A 274 -2.57 69.92 -62.82
CA ALA A 274 -4.04 70.04 -62.92
C ALA A 274 -4.66 69.19 -64.06
N GLY A 275 -5.17 68.01 -63.72
CA GLY A 275 -5.90 67.17 -64.68
C GLY A 275 -6.40 65.86 -64.07
N SER A 276 -7.71 65.76 -63.93
CA SER A 276 -8.50 64.79 -63.17
C SER A 276 -8.53 63.34 -63.70
N GLY A 277 -8.66 62.41 -62.77
CA GLY A 277 -9.67 61.34 -62.83
C GLY A 277 -9.24 59.96 -63.36
N PRO A 278 -9.90 58.87 -62.89
CA PRO A 278 -9.17 57.76 -62.29
C PRO A 278 -9.52 56.36 -62.86
N THR A 279 -8.93 55.36 -62.20
CA THR A 279 -9.36 53.96 -61.99
C THR A 279 -8.94 52.85 -62.96
N GLU A 280 -8.37 51.82 -62.30
CA GLU A 280 -8.31 50.38 -62.59
C GLU A 280 -7.31 49.84 -63.64
N THR A 281 -6.35 49.06 -63.14
CA THR A 281 -6.11 47.61 -63.42
C THR A 281 -4.66 47.28 -62.99
N SER A 282 -4.39 46.44 -61.99
CA SER A 282 -4.55 44.98 -61.91
C SER A 282 -3.68 44.21 -62.91
N GLY A 283 -2.87 43.28 -62.38
CA GLY A 283 -2.05 42.33 -63.13
C GLY A 283 -0.56 42.57 -62.88
N ALA A 284 0.06 41.85 -61.93
CA ALA A 284 0.72 40.55 -62.16
C ALA A 284 1.86 40.70 -63.19
N ILE A 285 3.07 40.18 -62.97
CA ILE A 285 3.39 38.76 -63.05
C ILE A 285 4.89 38.62 -62.63
N SER A 286 5.15 37.69 -61.72
CA SER A 286 6.25 36.71 -61.70
C SER A 286 7.74 37.08 -61.84
N ALA A 287 8.49 36.24 -61.12
CA ALA A 287 9.84 35.75 -61.41
C ALA A 287 11.05 36.53 -60.87
N ALA A 288 11.50 36.10 -59.69
CA ALA A 288 12.78 35.40 -59.44
C ALA A 288 13.80 35.38 -60.62
N PRO A 289 15.14 35.30 -60.37
CA PRO A 289 15.76 34.53 -59.29
C PRO A 289 16.89 35.29 -58.56
N GLY A 290 17.27 34.86 -57.35
CA GLY A 290 18.48 34.03 -57.14
C GLY A 290 19.70 34.93 -56.95
N SER A 291 20.70 34.63 -56.14
CA SER A 291 21.01 33.50 -55.30
C SER A 291 22.25 33.90 -54.50
N ALA A 292 22.40 33.26 -53.34
CA ALA A 292 23.65 33.00 -52.62
C ALA A 292 24.18 34.05 -51.63
N ASN A 293 24.76 33.68 -50.50
CA ASN A 293 24.68 32.49 -49.64
C ASN A 293 25.56 32.81 -48.40
N ALA A 294 25.36 32.05 -47.32
CA ALA A 294 26.26 31.81 -46.19
C ALA A 294 26.32 32.90 -45.09
N GLY A 295 26.07 32.59 -43.81
CA GLY A 295 25.72 31.32 -43.17
C GLY A 295 25.81 31.43 -41.64
N ALA A 296 25.16 30.48 -40.95
CA ALA A 296 25.39 30.05 -39.55
C ALA A 296 24.98 31.06 -38.44
N ASN A 297 24.27 30.74 -37.35
CA ASN A 297 24.00 29.49 -36.64
C ASN A 297 22.75 29.60 -35.73
N ALA A 298 22.02 28.48 -35.66
CA ALA A 298 21.51 27.78 -34.46
C ALA A 298 20.48 28.40 -33.47
N SER A 299 19.70 27.45 -32.91
CA SER A 299 18.74 27.48 -31.78
C SER A 299 17.36 28.11 -32.04
N VAL A 300 16.34 27.34 -32.47
CA VAL A 300 15.50 26.37 -31.70
C VAL A 300 14.67 27.05 -30.61
N ASN A 301 13.38 27.26 -30.90
CA ASN A 301 12.32 27.25 -29.89
C ASN A 301 11.01 26.78 -30.54
N VAL A 302 10.66 25.50 -30.31
CA VAL A 302 9.33 24.94 -30.61
C VAL A 302 8.66 24.73 -29.26
N THR A 303 7.62 25.52 -29.00
CA THR A 303 6.68 25.33 -27.89
C THR A 303 5.32 25.06 -28.51
N ALA A 304 4.94 23.78 -28.61
CA ALA A 304 3.55 23.29 -28.70
C ALA A 304 3.57 21.80 -29.07
N ASN A 305 3.49 20.91 -28.07
CA ASN A 305 2.82 19.60 -28.15
C ASN A 305 3.07 18.79 -26.87
N VAL A 306 2.19 18.93 -25.87
CA VAL A 306 1.97 17.89 -24.84
C VAL A 306 0.49 17.88 -24.48
N THR A 307 -0.34 17.37 -25.40
CA THR A 307 -1.68 16.82 -25.12
C THR A 307 -2.07 15.97 -26.32
N SER A 308 -1.66 14.69 -26.31
CA SER A 308 -2.29 13.57 -27.03
C SER A 308 -1.25 12.45 -27.10
N ASN A 309 -1.28 11.53 -26.14
CA ASN A 309 -0.76 10.16 -26.26
C ASN A 309 -1.18 9.34 -25.02
N VAL A 310 -2.49 9.22 -24.82
CA VAL A 310 -3.13 8.19 -23.98
C VAL A 310 -4.48 7.84 -24.61
N ALA A 311 -4.46 7.21 -25.78
CA ALA A 311 -5.65 6.60 -26.40
C ALA A 311 -5.28 5.74 -27.64
N GLU A 312 -4.28 4.86 -27.55
CA GLU A 312 -4.07 3.87 -28.60
C GLU A 312 -3.27 2.66 -28.07
N ASN A 313 -3.90 1.88 -27.18
CA ASN A 313 -3.50 0.49 -26.90
C ASN A 313 -4.61 -0.29 -26.15
N VAL A 314 -5.87 -0.05 -26.53
CA VAL A 314 -7.04 -0.82 -26.08
C VAL A 314 -7.84 -1.22 -27.31
N ALA A 315 -7.30 -2.12 -28.14
CA ALA A 315 -8.04 -2.69 -29.27
C ALA A 315 -7.42 -3.98 -29.84
N VAL A 316 -6.82 -4.86 -29.04
CA VAL A 316 -6.57 -6.26 -29.45
C VAL A 316 -6.64 -7.18 -28.22
N ASN A 317 -7.84 -7.48 -27.73
CA ASN A 317 -8.16 -8.73 -27.01
C ASN A 317 -9.66 -8.87 -26.65
N ALA A 318 -10.54 -8.37 -27.52
CA ALA A 318 -11.99 -8.56 -27.39
C ALA A 318 -12.52 -9.41 -28.56
N ALA A 319 -12.03 -10.64 -28.70
CA ALA A 319 -12.57 -11.62 -29.65
C ALA A 319 -12.09 -13.05 -29.36
N ALA A 320 -12.30 -13.58 -28.15
CA ALA A 320 -12.19 -15.01 -27.88
C ALA A 320 -12.85 -15.37 -26.54
N ASN A 321 -14.17 -15.23 -26.44
CA ASN A 321 -14.96 -15.99 -25.47
C ASN A 321 -16.43 -15.95 -25.86
N GLY A 322 -16.88 -17.04 -26.47
CA GLY A 322 -18.27 -17.25 -26.82
C GLY A 322 -18.42 -18.53 -27.61
N SER A 323 -18.45 -19.68 -26.92
CA SER A 323 -19.35 -20.80 -27.28
C SER A 323 -19.21 -21.96 -26.29
N ALA A 324 -20.36 -22.57 -26.01
CA ALA A 324 -20.57 -23.93 -25.49
C ALA A 324 -20.52 -24.15 -23.97
N ALA A 325 -21.64 -23.80 -23.33
CA ALA A 325 -22.24 -24.65 -22.30
C ALA A 325 -23.09 -25.77 -22.96
N ALA A 326 -23.26 -26.87 -22.21
CA ALA A 326 -24.13 -28.03 -22.43
C ALA A 326 -23.59 -29.17 -23.33
N ASN A 327 -23.27 -30.33 -22.74
CA ASN A 327 -24.21 -31.45 -22.75
C ASN A 327 -23.81 -32.57 -21.77
N GLU A 328 -24.82 -33.20 -21.19
CA GLU A 328 -24.78 -34.41 -20.37
C GLU A 328 -24.38 -35.66 -21.17
N SER A 329 -23.98 -36.68 -20.40
CA SER A 329 -24.35 -38.10 -20.56
C SER A 329 -23.31 -39.08 -21.12
N ALA A 330 -23.14 -40.13 -20.31
CA ALA A 330 -22.88 -41.52 -20.66
C ALA A 330 -21.52 -41.90 -21.30
N ALA A 331 -20.68 -42.56 -20.48
CA ALA A 331 -20.03 -43.80 -20.90
C ALA A 331 -19.56 -44.61 -19.68
N ALA A 332 -20.32 -45.64 -19.36
CA ALA A 332 -19.84 -46.81 -18.65
C ALA A 332 -18.98 -47.67 -19.61
N ASN A 333 -17.84 -48.20 -19.15
CA ASN A 333 -17.54 -49.65 -19.19
C ASN A 333 -16.07 -49.99 -18.84
N GLY A 334 -15.94 -50.93 -17.89
CA GLY A 334 -14.91 -51.99 -17.81
C GLY A 334 -13.53 -51.59 -17.30
N SER A 335 -12.79 -52.39 -16.52
CA SER A 335 -13.02 -53.63 -15.78
C SER A 335 -11.78 -53.90 -14.91
N THR A 336 -11.94 -54.71 -13.85
CA THR A 336 -10.91 -55.60 -13.21
C THR A 336 -9.74 -54.93 -12.46
N THR A 337 -9.29 -55.34 -11.26
CA THR A 337 -9.24 -56.65 -10.56
C THR A 337 -9.19 -56.50 -9.03
N ALA A 338 -9.48 -57.62 -8.36
CA ALA A 338 -9.73 -57.89 -6.95
C ALA A 338 -8.57 -57.78 -5.94
N SER A 339 -8.94 -57.63 -4.65
CA SER A 339 -8.52 -58.39 -3.44
C SER A 339 -8.55 -57.46 -2.21
N ALA A 340 -8.91 -57.83 -0.98
CA ALA A 340 -9.58 -58.96 -0.37
C ALA A 340 -9.86 -58.59 1.11
N SER A 341 -10.83 -59.26 1.74
CA SER A 341 -10.92 -59.57 3.18
C SER A 341 -11.33 -58.48 4.19
N LYS A 342 -12.60 -58.54 4.65
CA LYS A 342 -12.96 -58.52 6.09
C LYS A 342 -14.47 -58.80 6.28
N ALA A 343 -14.84 -59.94 6.85
CA ALA A 343 -16.17 -60.13 7.44
C ALA A 343 -16.11 -61.19 8.55
N ALA A 344 -16.39 -60.77 9.78
CA ALA A 344 -16.71 -61.65 10.89
C ALA A 344 -17.86 -61.01 11.66
N ALA A 345 -19.02 -61.68 11.65
CA ALA A 345 -20.17 -61.42 12.50
C ALA A 345 -20.43 -62.68 13.36
N ALA A 346 -21.00 -62.44 14.54
CA ALA A 346 -21.42 -63.33 15.63
C ALA A 346 -22.30 -64.55 15.22
N PRO A 347 -22.94 -65.39 16.10
CA PRO A 347 -23.13 -65.31 17.57
C PRO A 347 -23.18 -66.65 18.38
N GLN A 348 -23.37 -66.52 19.73
CA GLN A 348 -24.17 -67.33 20.72
C GLN A 348 -24.18 -68.89 20.67
N ALA A 349 -24.31 -69.70 21.74
CA ALA A 349 -24.44 -69.60 23.21
C ALA A 349 -24.40 -71.04 23.83
N THR A 350 -24.24 -71.12 25.16
CA THR A 350 -24.87 -72.05 26.14
C THR A 350 -24.02 -73.02 27.02
N ARG A 351 -24.40 -73.01 28.32
CA ARG A 351 -24.34 -74.00 29.44
C ARG A 351 -23.25 -73.88 30.53
N GLY A 352 -23.71 -73.77 31.80
CA GLY A 352 -22.96 -73.70 33.09
C GLY A 352 -22.58 -75.07 33.68
N PRO A 353 -22.56 -75.34 35.03
CA PRO A 353 -23.03 -74.55 36.21
C PRO A 353 -22.17 -74.61 37.53
N THR A 354 -22.67 -73.98 38.63
CA THR A 354 -22.37 -74.12 40.11
C THR A 354 -21.03 -73.52 40.63
N THR A 355 -20.85 -72.87 41.80
CA THR A 355 -21.41 -73.00 43.18
C THR A 355 -20.97 -71.79 44.07
N GLY A 356 -21.69 -71.49 45.17
CA GLY A 356 -21.22 -70.76 46.39
C GLY A 356 -21.58 -69.26 46.47
N ALA A 357 -22.47 -68.72 47.32
CA ALA A 357 -22.78 -68.82 48.76
C ALA A 357 -21.96 -67.89 49.68
N ALA A 358 -22.69 -67.10 50.50
CA ALA A 358 -22.29 -66.25 51.65
C ALA A 358 -21.62 -64.88 51.33
N ALA A 359 -21.76 -63.78 52.08
CA ALA A 359 -22.67 -63.30 53.12
C ALA A 359 -22.25 -61.85 53.44
N SER A 360 -23.19 -60.91 53.65
CA SER A 360 -23.20 -59.91 54.76
C SER A 360 -24.06 -58.69 54.45
N LYS A 361 -24.98 -58.42 55.37
CA LYS A 361 -25.88 -57.26 55.45
C LYS A 361 -25.14 -55.98 55.88
N PRO A 362 -25.67 -54.79 55.55
CA PRO A 362 -25.30 -53.52 56.16
C PRO A 362 -26.17 -53.21 57.41
N THR A 363 -25.61 -52.48 58.37
CA THR A 363 -26.35 -51.84 59.48
C THR A 363 -25.89 -50.39 59.61
N PRO A 364 -26.81 -49.41 59.65
CA PRO A 364 -26.51 -48.10 60.22
C PRO A 364 -27.50 -47.76 61.36
N ARG A 365 -26.99 -47.34 62.53
CA ARG A 365 -27.70 -46.41 63.44
C ARG A 365 -26.87 -45.98 64.66
N GLY A 366 -26.88 -44.67 64.89
CA GLY A 366 -26.78 -43.98 66.19
C GLY A 366 -25.38 -43.88 66.81
N GLU A 367 -25.00 -42.85 67.57
CA GLU A 367 -25.67 -41.61 68.01
C GLU A 367 -24.62 -40.83 68.86
N VAL A 368 -24.78 -39.51 68.96
CA VAL A 368 -24.29 -38.58 70.02
C VAL A 368 -22.78 -38.34 70.20
N LEU A 369 -22.33 -37.14 69.80
CA LEU A 369 -21.90 -36.06 70.71
C LEU A 369 -21.83 -34.71 69.97
#